data_AF-A0A915PEZ2-F1
#
_entry.id   AF-A0A915PEZ2-F1
#
_cell.length_a   1.000
_cell.length_b   1.000
_cell.length_c   1.000
_cell.angle_alpha   90.00
_cell.angle_beta   90.00
_cell.angle_gamma   90.00
#
_symmetry.space_group_name_H-M   'P 1'
#
loop_
_entity.id
_entity.type
_entity.pdbx_description
1 polymer ?
#
loop_
_entity_poly.entity_id
_entity_poly.type
_entity_poly.pdbx_seq_one_letter_code
_entity_poly.pdbx_strand_id
1 'polypeptide(L)'
;MSILTDRSQGGTSLNDGQIEIMVHRRCVMDDGLGVEEGEDGNGLIIRAKHWLHFGPKTEEPSLNRILGLQLFHEPTLLFSKFSGEFNDYNNKYLTNFSALNFDLPPNINLLTLKHIGNKQILIRLEHIFQAGEDANLSNPIYLNLQTIFKNLRFQKIKELMLAGNIVFNEVVDAENVKLKPMEIRTFMLTT
;
A
#
# COMPACT_ATOMS: atom_id res chain seq x y z
N MET A 1 10.63 13.93 13.96
CA MET A 1 11.36 12.66 14.04
C MET A 1 10.30 11.59 14.03
N SER A 2 10.38 10.66 13.08
CA SER A 2 9.50 9.50 13.04
C SER A 2 10.28 8.23 12.81
N ILE A 3 9.66 7.12 13.19
CA ILE A 3 10.19 5.77 13.00
C ILE A 3 9.17 4.99 12.19
N LEU A 4 9.58 4.46 11.05
CA LEU A 4 8.81 3.49 10.27
C LEU A 4 9.26 2.08 10.64
N THR A 5 8.30 1.16 10.77
CA THR A 5 8.52 -0.22 11.21
C THR A 5 8.28 -1.19 10.05
N ASP A 6 9.00 -2.30 10.03
CA ASP A 6 8.83 -3.37 9.02
C ASP A 6 7.63 -4.29 9.30
N ARG A 7 7.01 -4.17 10.49
CA ARG A 7 5.88 -4.97 10.97
C ARG A 7 5.12 -4.26 12.07
N SER A 8 4.01 -4.85 12.51
CA SER A 8 3.27 -4.42 13.70
C SER A 8 4.11 -4.60 14.96
N GLN A 9 4.33 -3.51 15.70
CA GLN A 9 5.07 -3.49 16.96
C GLN A 9 4.39 -2.54 17.95
N GLY A 10 4.49 -2.85 19.24
CA GLY A 10 4.07 -1.92 20.29
C GLY A 10 5.15 -0.85 20.49
N GLY A 11 4.75 0.41 20.63
CA GLY A 11 5.66 1.51 20.92
C GLY A 11 5.05 2.56 21.84
N THR A 12 5.89 3.36 22.46
CA THR A 12 5.49 4.39 23.43
C THR A 12 6.50 5.55 23.47
N SER A 13 6.15 6.61 24.19
CA SER A 13 7.01 7.73 24.57
C SER A 13 6.79 7.98 26.07
N LEU A 14 7.63 7.39 26.92
CA LEU A 14 7.45 7.45 28.38
C LEU A 14 7.91 8.79 28.98
N ASN A 15 8.88 9.46 28.34
CA ASN A 15 9.33 10.79 28.71
C ASN A 15 9.48 11.67 27.46
N ASP A 16 9.45 12.99 27.67
CA ASP A 16 9.64 13.98 26.61
C ASP A 16 10.92 13.72 25.81
N GLY A 17 10.80 13.71 24.49
CA GLY A 17 11.92 13.50 23.57
C GLY A 17 12.34 12.03 23.38
N GLN A 18 11.58 11.07 23.91
CA GLN A 18 11.88 9.63 23.76
C GLN A 18 10.86 8.93 22.86
N ILE A 19 11.32 7.88 22.17
CA ILE A 19 10.47 6.91 21.48
C ILE A 19 11.04 5.53 21.77
N GLU A 20 10.17 4.60 22.19
CA GLU A 20 10.52 3.21 22.49
C GLU A 20 9.65 2.27 21.64
N ILE A 21 10.25 1.19 21.14
CA ILE A 21 9.57 0.15 20.36
C ILE A 21 9.96 -1.22 20.91
N MET A 22 8.97 -2.03 21.28
CA MET A 22 9.18 -3.40 21.72
C MET A 22 9.45 -4.29 20.50
N VAL A 23 10.71 -4.69 20.34
CA VAL A 23 11.15 -5.49 19.19
C VAL A 23 10.73 -6.95 19.33
N HIS A 24 10.83 -7.52 20.54
CA HIS A 24 10.51 -8.90 20.84
C HIS A 24 10.01 -9.03 22.29
N ARG A 25 9.18 -10.03 22.58
CA ARG A 25 8.72 -10.35 23.94
C ARG A 25 8.86 -11.86 24.16
N ARG A 26 9.25 -12.23 25.37
CA ARG A 26 9.28 -13.62 25.84
C ARG A 26 8.66 -13.69 27.23
N CYS A 27 7.63 -14.52 27.37
CA CYS A 27 6.90 -14.72 28.62
C CYS A 27 6.96 -16.21 28.98
N VAL A 28 7.57 -16.52 30.13
CA VAL A 28 7.70 -17.91 30.62
C VAL A 28 6.39 -18.43 31.20
N MET A 29 5.56 -17.51 31.70
CA MET A 29 4.27 -17.82 32.31
C MET A 29 3.14 -17.32 31.40
N ASP A 30 2.07 -18.10 31.30
CA ASP A 30 0.81 -17.72 30.68
C ASP A 30 0.13 -16.59 31.48
N ASP A 31 -0.65 -15.76 30.79
CA ASP A 31 -1.36 -14.62 31.39
C ASP A 31 -2.79 -14.93 31.84
N GLY A 32 -3.26 -16.17 31.65
CA GLY A 32 -4.57 -16.65 32.07
C GLY A 32 -5.73 -16.22 31.17
N LEU A 33 -5.45 -15.72 29.95
CA LEU A 33 -6.47 -15.23 29.02
C LEU A 33 -6.93 -16.27 27.98
N GLY A 34 -6.63 -17.54 28.23
CA GLY A 34 -7.22 -18.68 27.51
C GLY A 34 -6.37 -19.27 26.38
N VAL A 35 -5.10 -18.84 26.24
CA VAL A 35 -4.12 -19.51 25.36
C VAL A 35 -3.47 -20.69 26.09
N GLU A 36 -3.26 -20.58 27.42
CA GLU A 36 -2.72 -21.63 28.29
C GLU A 36 -1.30 -22.11 27.88
N GLU A 37 -0.49 -21.22 27.31
CA GLU A 37 0.85 -21.52 26.82
C GLU A 37 1.88 -20.51 27.34
N GLY A 38 3.00 -21.01 27.86
CA GLY A 38 4.24 -20.25 28.09
C GLY A 38 5.32 -20.67 27.09
N GLU A 39 6.34 -19.85 26.83
CA GLU A 39 7.32 -20.14 25.76
C GLU A 39 8.40 -21.17 26.20
N ASP A 40 8.42 -22.34 25.56
CA ASP A 40 9.13 -23.61 25.88
C ASP A 40 10.68 -23.62 25.79
N GLY A 41 11.36 -22.54 26.18
CA GLY A 41 12.81 -22.60 26.43
C GLY A 41 13.72 -22.38 25.21
N ASN A 42 13.28 -22.75 23.99
CA ASN A 42 14.02 -22.53 22.75
C ASN A 42 13.79 -21.09 22.26
N GLY A 43 14.78 -20.21 22.45
CA GLY A 43 14.64 -18.79 22.08
C GLY A 43 14.50 -18.57 20.58
N LEU A 44 13.44 -17.86 20.16
CA LEU A 44 13.27 -17.43 18.78
C LEU A 44 14.22 -16.26 18.48
N ILE A 45 14.92 -16.36 17.35
CA ILE A 45 15.71 -15.24 16.83
C ILE A 45 14.86 -14.50 15.80
N ILE A 46 14.62 -13.22 16.04
CA ILE A 46 13.97 -12.33 15.08
C ILE A 46 14.95 -11.29 14.55
N ARG A 47 14.75 -10.87 13.30
CA ARG A 47 15.40 -9.70 12.71
C ARG A 47 14.33 -8.70 12.35
N ALA A 48 14.43 -7.49 12.90
CA ALA A 48 13.56 -6.36 12.59
C ALA A 48 14.36 -5.26 11.86
N LYS A 49 13.67 -4.49 11.04
CA LYS A 49 14.18 -3.26 10.43
C LYS A 49 13.34 -2.07 10.90
N HIS A 50 14.03 -0.98 11.20
CA HIS A 50 13.44 0.30 11.58
C HIS A 50 14.10 1.38 10.74
N TRP A 51 13.30 2.31 10.23
CA TRP A 51 13.80 3.48 9.50
C TRP A 51 13.53 4.71 10.32
N LEU A 52 14.60 5.37 10.76
CA LEU A 52 14.54 6.59 11.54
C LEU A 52 14.71 7.79 10.61
N HIS A 53 13.75 8.71 10.63
CA HIS A 53 13.77 9.90 9.81
C HIS A 53 13.69 11.18 10.65
N PHE A 54 14.48 12.19 10.26
CA PHE A 54 14.48 13.53 10.85
C PHE A 54 14.24 14.55 9.75
N GLY A 55 13.23 15.39 9.91
CA GLY A 55 12.92 16.43 8.95
C GLY A 55 12.06 17.55 9.54
N PRO A 56 11.83 18.63 8.77
CA PRO A 56 10.96 19.73 9.16
C PRO A 56 9.53 19.24 9.38
N LYS A 57 8.85 19.78 10.40
CA LYS A 57 7.45 19.43 10.73
C LYS A 57 6.48 19.62 9.55
N THR A 58 6.80 20.48 8.60
CA THR A 58 5.97 20.80 7.43
C THR A 58 6.03 19.77 6.31
N GLU A 59 7.09 18.95 6.24
CA GLU A 59 7.33 17.99 5.15
C GLU A 59 7.31 16.55 5.65
N GLU A 60 7.63 16.35 6.92
CA GLU A 60 7.84 15.04 7.51
C GLU A 60 6.58 14.15 7.51
N PRO A 61 5.36 14.65 7.80
CA PRO A 61 4.15 13.86 7.68
C PRO A 61 3.94 13.30 6.27
N SER A 62 4.13 14.13 5.25
CA SER A 62 3.87 13.71 3.88
C SER A 62 4.90 12.70 3.36
N LEU A 63 6.16 12.90 3.73
CA LEU A 63 7.22 11.92 3.46
C LEU A 63 6.95 10.58 4.15
N ASN A 64 6.47 10.58 5.39
CA ASN A 64 6.18 9.33 6.13
C ASN A 64 5.11 8.49 5.44
N ARG A 65 4.09 9.12 4.82
CA ARG A 65 3.08 8.39 4.03
C ARG A 65 3.69 7.72 2.81
N ILE A 66 4.49 8.46 2.05
CA ILE A 66 5.13 7.97 0.83
C ILE A 66 6.10 6.83 1.17
N LEU A 67 7.00 7.05 2.14
CA LEU A 67 7.98 6.04 2.55
C LEU A 67 7.30 4.82 3.17
N GLY A 68 6.29 5.01 4.02
CA GLY A 68 5.55 3.89 4.61
C GLY A 68 4.92 3.00 3.54
N LEU A 69 4.35 3.60 2.49
CA LEU A 69 3.78 2.86 1.37
C LEU A 69 4.86 2.14 0.53
N GLN A 70 6.00 2.81 0.25
CA GLN A 70 7.12 2.20 -0.48
C GLN A 70 7.74 1.01 0.28
N LEU A 71 7.85 1.11 1.60
CA LEU A 71 8.34 0.03 2.46
C LEU A 71 7.34 -1.12 2.54
N PHE A 72 6.04 -0.84 2.57
CA PHE A 72 5.00 -1.87 2.54
C PHE A 72 4.96 -2.61 1.19
N HIS A 73 5.21 -1.88 0.09
CA HIS A 73 5.25 -2.40 -1.27
C HIS A 73 6.69 -2.54 -1.82
N GLU A 74 7.60 -3.08 -1.00
CA GLU A 74 8.96 -3.40 -1.46
C GLU A 74 8.93 -4.26 -2.74
N PRO A 75 9.79 -3.99 -3.74
CA PRO A 75 9.80 -4.75 -5.00
C PRO A 75 10.08 -6.24 -4.80
N THR A 76 9.29 -7.09 -5.44
CA THR A 76 9.56 -8.54 -5.50
C THR A 76 10.73 -8.82 -6.44
N LEU A 77 11.85 -9.28 -5.89
CA LEU A 77 13.00 -9.71 -6.68
C LEU A 77 12.77 -11.11 -7.26
N LEU A 78 12.94 -11.25 -8.57
CA LEU A 78 12.82 -12.52 -9.30
C LEU A 78 14.17 -12.89 -9.91
N PHE A 79 14.58 -14.14 -9.74
CA PHE A 79 15.86 -14.65 -10.25
C PHE A 79 15.63 -15.87 -11.13
N SER A 80 16.32 -15.93 -12.26
CA SER A 80 16.31 -17.09 -13.16
C SER A 80 17.73 -17.37 -13.65
N LYS A 81 18.09 -18.64 -13.77
CA LYS A 81 19.35 -19.01 -14.42
C LYS A 81 19.28 -18.66 -15.91
N PHE A 82 20.26 -17.94 -16.40
CA PHE A 82 20.40 -17.62 -17.82
C PHE A 82 21.82 -17.96 -18.28
N SER A 83 21.93 -18.61 -19.43
CA SER A 83 23.19 -18.94 -20.09
C SER A 83 23.20 -18.23 -21.45
N GLY A 84 23.99 -17.17 -21.56
CA GLY A 84 24.06 -16.29 -22.73
C GLY A 84 24.61 -14.92 -22.32
N GLU A 85 24.76 -14.00 -23.27
CA GLU A 85 25.18 -12.64 -22.97
C GLU A 85 24.01 -11.76 -22.51
N PHE A 86 24.28 -10.74 -21.69
CA PHE A 86 23.25 -9.82 -21.20
C PHE A 86 22.43 -9.17 -22.32
N ASN A 87 23.09 -8.81 -23.44
CA ASN A 87 22.42 -8.21 -24.60
C ASN A 87 21.42 -9.18 -25.25
N ASP A 88 21.71 -10.49 -25.29
CA ASP A 88 20.79 -11.49 -25.83
C ASP A 88 19.52 -11.60 -24.98
N TYR A 89 19.65 -11.45 -23.65
CA TYR A 89 18.50 -11.47 -22.75
C TYR A 89 17.55 -10.31 -23.03
N ASN A 90 18.06 -9.08 -23.14
CA ASN A 90 17.27 -7.88 -23.40
C ASN A 90 16.55 -7.93 -24.76
N ASN A 91 17.19 -8.54 -25.76
CA ASN A 91 16.58 -8.69 -27.09
C ASN A 91 15.52 -9.79 -27.13
N LYS A 92 15.64 -10.83 -26.28
CA LYS A 92 14.76 -12.00 -26.28
C LYS A 92 13.55 -11.86 -25.36
N TYR A 93 13.69 -11.14 -24.24
CA TYR A 93 12.67 -11.06 -23.21
C TYR A 93 12.22 -9.63 -22.96
N LEU A 94 10.97 -9.49 -22.50
CA LEU A 94 10.46 -8.20 -22.05
C LEU A 94 11.05 -7.87 -20.67
N THR A 95 11.99 -6.94 -20.63
CA THR A 95 12.70 -6.54 -19.40
C THR A 95 12.10 -5.32 -18.69
N ASN A 96 11.14 -4.66 -19.32
CA ASN A 96 10.39 -3.56 -18.73
C ASN A 96 8.91 -3.65 -19.13
N PHE A 97 8.02 -3.60 -18.15
CA PHE A 97 6.59 -3.62 -18.36
C PHE A 97 5.90 -2.72 -17.33
N SER A 98 4.91 -1.95 -17.79
CA SER A 98 3.97 -1.26 -16.91
C SER A 98 2.59 -1.34 -17.52
N ALA A 99 1.62 -1.78 -16.72
CA ALA A 99 0.21 -1.78 -17.10
C ALA A 99 -0.41 -0.37 -17.04
N LEU A 100 0.22 0.55 -16.31
CA LEU A 100 -0.24 1.94 -16.16
C LEU A 100 0.15 2.77 -17.37
N ASN A 101 -0.72 3.70 -17.76
CA ASN A 101 -0.47 4.66 -18.83
C ASN A 101 0.45 5.80 -18.38
N PHE A 102 0.32 6.18 -17.11
CA PHE A 102 1.12 7.18 -16.41
C PHE A 102 1.25 6.78 -14.94
N ASP A 103 2.27 7.29 -14.26
CA ASP A 103 2.42 7.08 -12.82
C ASP A 103 1.23 7.70 -12.08
N LEU A 104 0.68 6.97 -11.11
CA LEU A 104 -0.40 7.51 -10.29
C LEU A 104 0.10 8.74 -9.52
N PRO A 105 -0.76 9.75 -9.31
CA PRO A 105 -0.41 10.90 -8.49
C PRO A 105 0.11 10.46 -7.11
N PRO A 106 1.10 11.15 -6.50
CA PRO A 106 1.71 10.72 -5.24
C PRO A 106 0.74 10.57 -4.06
N ASN A 107 -0.43 11.21 -4.13
CA ASN A 107 -1.50 11.11 -3.15
C ASN A 107 -2.47 9.95 -3.37
N ILE A 108 -2.31 9.19 -4.45
CA ILE A 108 -3.18 8.07 -4.82
C ILE A 108 -2.40 6.76 -4.85
N ASN A 109 -2.92 5.77 -4.13
CA ASN A 109 -2.41 4.40 -4.18
C ASN A 109 -3.44 3.43 -4.78
N LEU A 110 -2.97 2.48 -5.59
CA LEU A 110 -3.76 1.36 -6.07
C LEU A 110 -3.71 0.23 -5.04
N LEU A 111 -4.57 0.33 -4.03
CA LEU A 111 -4.63 -0.62 -2.91
C LEU A 111 -5.05 -2.03 -3.34
N THR A 112 -5.88 -2.16 -4.37
CA THR A 112 -6.31 -3.47 -4.87
C THR A 112 -6.45 -3.45 -6.37
N LEU A 113 -5.93 -4.51 -7.03
CA LEU A 113 -6.23 -4.87 -8.41
C LEU A 113 -6.46 -6.38 -8.45
N LYS A 114 -7.70 -6.82 -8.63
CA LYS A 114 -8.07 -8.24 -8.55
C LYS A 114 -9.03 -8.63 -9.67
N HIS A 115 -8.73 -9.70 -10.38
CA HIS A 115 -9.69 -10.35 -11.26
C HIS A 115 -10.73 -11.13 -10.44
N ILE A 116 -12.03 -10.87 -10.64
CA ILE A 116 -13.11 -11.45 -9.80
C ILE A 116 -14.13 -12.28 -10.57
N GLY A 117 -14.11 -12.27 -11.90
CA GLY A 117 -15.08 -12.99 -12.72
C GLY A 117 -14.83 -12.79 -14.20
N ASN A 118 -15.70 -13.33 -15.06
CA ASN A 118 -15.55 -13.21 -16.51
C ASN A 118 -15.52 -11.73 -16.92
N LYS A 119 -14.34 -11.26 -17.35
CA LYS A 119 -14.08 -9.86 -17.75
C LYS A 119 -14.31 -8.82 -16.65
N GLN A 120 -14.29 -9.22 -15.38
CA GLN A 120 -14.53 -8.34 -14.24
C GLN A 120 -13.29 -8.17 -13.37
N ILE A 121 -12.96 -6.92 -13.09
CA ILE A 121 -11.82 -6.50 -12.29
C ILE A 121 -12.31 -5.63 -11.15
N LEU A 122 -11.94 -5.98 -9.92
CA LEU A 122 -12.12 -5.14 -8.75
C LEU A 122 -10.87 -4.27 -8.58
N ILE A 123 -11.06 -2.96 -8.51
CA ILE A 123 -10.02 -2.03 -8.11
C ILE A 123 -10.39 -1.29 -6.83
N ARG A 124 -9.38 -0.97 -6.01
CA ARG A 124 -9.51 0.00 -4.91
C ARG A 124 -8.45 1.06 -5.05
N LEU A 125 -8.88 2.31 -5.03
CA LEU A 125 -8.01 3.46 -4.99
C LEU A 125 -8.17 4.11 -3.61
N GLU A 126 -7.06 4.52 -3.03
CA GLU A 126 -7.05 5.25 -1.76
C GLU A 126 -6.29 6.56 -1.90
N HIS A 127 -6.75 7.56 -1.16
CA HIS A 127 -6.02 8.79 -0.95
C HIS A 127 -5.19 8.67 0.32
N ILE A 128 -3.86 8.63 0.19
CA ILE A 128 -2.99 8.22 1.31
C ILE A 128 -2.77 9.31 2.38
N PHE A 129 -3.08 10.57 2.05
CA PHE A 129 -2.93 11.69 2.99
C PHE A 129 -4.23 12.03 3.72
N GLN A 130 -4.07 12.52 4.95
CA GLN A 130 -5.09 13.18 5.74
C GLN A 130 -5.26 14.65 5.33
N ALA A 131 -6.48 15.19 5.50
CA ALA A 131 -6.74 16.59 5.23
C ALA A 131 -5.81 17.50 6.07
N GLY A 132 -5.11 18.41 5.39
CA GLY A 132 -4.16 19.34 6.00
C GLY A 132 -2.79 18.75 6.37
N GLU A 133 -2.50 17.49 6.02
CA GLU A 133 -1.19 16.85 6.27
C GLU A 133 -0.08 17.44 5.39
N ASP A 134 -0.45 17.91 4.19
CA ASP A 134 0.41 18.55 3.20
C ASP A 134 -0.38 19.64 2.46
N ALA A 135 0.25 20.78 2.16
CA ALA A 135 -0.42 21.92 1.53
C ALA A 135 -0.99 21.59 0.13
N ASN A 136 -0.33 20.70 -0.61
CA ASN A 136 -0.67 20.39 -2.00
C ASN A 136 -1.26 18.98 -2.13
N LEU A 137 -0.61 17.99 -1.52
CA LEU A 137 -0.94 16.57 -1.69
C LEU A 137 -2.15 16.12 -0.87
N SER A 138 -2.60 16.92 0.09
CA SER A 138 -3.79 16.64 0.91
C SER A 138 -5.07 17.24 0.35
N ASN A 139 -5.07 17.73 -0.88
CA ASN A 139 -6.27 18.24 -1.54
C ASN A 139 -7.01 17.12 -2.29
N PRO A 140 -8.35 17.19 -2.39
CA PRO A 140 -9.09 16.24 -3.23
C PRO A 140 -8.60 16.25 -4.67
N ILE A 141 -8.57 15.08 -5.29
CA ILE A 141 -8.11 14.89 -6.67
C ILE A 141 -9.18 14.21 -7.52
N TYR A 142 -9.18 14.50 -8.82
CA TYR A 142 -10.05 13.86 -9.81
C TYR A 142 -9.23 12.92 -10.69
N LEU A 143 -9.75 11.71 -10.91
CA LEU A 143 -9.09 10.66 -11.66
C LEU A 143 -9.98 10.18 -12.80
N ASN A 144 -9.35 9.89 -13.95
CA ASN A 144 -9.99 9.27 -15.08
C ASN A 144 -9.68 7.76 -15.11
N LEU A 145 -10.60 6.93 -14.62
CA LEU A 145 -10.47 5.48 -14.55
C LEU A 145 -10.35 4.80 -15.92
N GLN A 146 -10.84 5.41 -17.00
CA GLN A 146 -10.72 4.85 -18.36
C GLN A 146 -9.29 4.91 -18.91
N THR A 147 -8.47 5.81 -18.36
CA THR A 147 -7.13 6.10 -18.89
C THR A 147 -5.98 5.60 -18.02
N ILE A 148 -6.26 5.12 -16.80
CA ILE A 148 -5.22 4.66 -15.86
C ILE A 148 -4.39 3.52 -16.47
N PHE A 149 -5.01 2.59 -17.19
CA PHE A 149 -4.36 1.41 -17.76
C PHE A 149 -4.15 1.54 -19.28
N LYS A 150 -2.98 1.14 -19.79
CA LYS A 150 -2.62 1.25 -21.22
C LYS A 150 -3.55 0.47 -22.12
N ASN A 151 -3.76 -0.81 -21.79
CA ASN A 151 -4.39 -1.80 -22.66
C ASN A 151 -5.74 -2.30 -22.12
N LEU A 152 -6.33 -1.60 -21.15
CA LEU A 152 -7.66 -1.91 -20.63
C LEU A 152 -8.60 -0.76 -20.93
N ARG A 153 -9.75 -1.10 -21.52
CA ARG A 153 -10.88 -0.19 -21.72
C ARG A 153 -12.08 -0.85 -21.08
N PHE A 154 -12.82 -0.08 -20.30
CA PHE A 154 -13.90 -0.63 -19.49
C PHE A 154 -15.24 -0.19 -20.05
N GLN A 155 -16.07 -1.17 -20.40
CA GLN A 155 -17.42 -0.95 -20.91
C GLN A 155 -18.37 -0.48 -19.80
N LYS A 156 -18.20 -1.02 -18.60
CA LYS A 156 -19.04 -0.67 -17.44
C LYS A 156 -18.18 -0.51 -16.20
N ILE A 157 -18.45 0.55 -15.43
CA ILE A 157 -17.82 0.83 -14.15
C ILE A 157 -18.93 1.03 -13.13
N LYS A 158 -18.90 0.24 -12.06
CA LYS A 158 -19.77 0.39 -10.88
C LYS A 158 -18.92 0.73 -9.67
N GLU A 159 -19.45 1.56 -8.78
CA GLU A 159 -18.88 1.72 -7.44
C GLU A 159 -19.53 0.74 -6.49
N LEU A 160 -18.71 0.11 -5.65
CA LEU A 160 -19.15 -0.85 -4.66
C LEU A 160 -18.82 -0.33 -3.25
N MET A 161 -19.50 -0.88 -2.25
CA MET A 161 -19.06 -0.78 -0.86
C MET A 161 -17.66 -1.41 -0.69
N LEU A 162 -16.95 -1.06 0.38
CA LEU A 162 -15.56 -1.47 0.61
C LEU A 162 -15.34 -2.99 0.52
N ALA A 163 -16.29 -3.79 1.02
CA ALA A 163 -16.26 -5.25 0.96
C ALA A 163 -16.38 -5.82 -0.46
N GLY A 164 -16.77 -5.01 -1.45
CA GLY A 164 -16.87 -5.40 -2.86
C GLY A 164 -18.06 -6.30 -3.20
N ASN A 165 -19.07 -6.37 -2.33
CA ASN A 165 -20.23 -7.25 -2.46
C ASN A 165 -21.56 -6.52 -2.73
N ILE A 166 -21.63 -5.22 -2.46
CA ILE A 166 -22.84 -4.41 -2.61
C ILE A 166 -22.54 -3.25 -3.55
N VAL A 167 -23.41 -3.04 -4.54
CA VAL A 167 -23.32 -1.87 -5.44
C VAL A 167 -23.74 -0.63 -4.66
N PHE A 168 -22.85 0.36 -4.65
CA PHE A 168 -23.10 1.68 -4.07
C PHE A 168 -23.65 2.64 -5.14
N ASN A 169 -22.97 2.74 -6.28
CA ASN A 169 -23.43 3.48 -7.46
C ASN A 169 -23.37 2.61 -8.71
N GLU A 170 -24.51 2.48 -9.41
CA GLU A 170 -24.61 1.69 -10.64
C GLU A 170 -23.93 2.34 -11.85
N VAL A 171 -23.88 3.68 -11.87
CA VAL A 171 -23.28 4.47 -12.94
C VAL A 171 -22.30 5.46 -12.31
N VAL A 172 -21.05 5.39 -12.75
CA VAL A 172 -19.97 6.29 -12.31
C VAL A 172 -19.51 7.08 -13.52
N ASP A 173 -19.40 8.41 -13.38
CA ASP A 173 -18.61 9.21 -14.32
C ASP A 173 -17.15 8.82 -14.16
N ALA A 174 -16.70 7.91 -15.03
CA ALA A 174 -15.38 7.32 -14.98
C ALA A 174 -14.26 8.32 -15.29
N GLU A 175 -14.58 9.47 -15.91
CA GLU A 175 -13.60 10.48 -16.27
C GLU A 175 -13.32 11.45 -15.10
N ASN A 176 -14.28 11.60 -14.18
CA ASN A 176 -14.24 12.56 -13.08
C ASN A 176 -14.45 11.90 -11.71
N VAL A 177 -13.70 10.84 -11.42
CA VAL A 177 -13.76 10.16 -10.12
C VAL A 177 -12.99 10.98 -9.08
N LYS A 178 -13.74 11.67 -8.21
CA LYS A 178 -13.18 12.41 -7.08
C LYS A 178 -12.74 11.48 -5.94
N LEU A 179 -11.52 11.63 -5.45
CA LEU A 179 -11.06 11.06 -4.19
C LEU A 179 -10.70 12.20 -3.22
N LYS A 180 -11.30 12.17 -2.02
CA LYS A 180 -10.96 13.07 -0.92
C LYS A 180 -9.85 12.48 -0.04
N PRO A 181 -9.20 13.30 0.80
CA PRO A 181 -8.25 12.81 1.80
C PRO A 181 -8.81 11.67 2.65
N MET A 182 -7.98 10.63 2.88
CA MET A 182 -8.32 9.38 3.58
C MET A 182 -9.46 8.55 2.96
N GLU A 183 -9.94 8.89 1.77
CA GLU A 183 -11.02 8.15 1.13
C GLU A 183 -10.48 6.91 0.41
N ILE A 184 -11.14 5.76 0.62
CA ILE A 184 -10.93 4.54 -0.16
C ILE A 184 -12.20 4.27 -0.95
N ARG A 185 -12.09 4.25 -2.27
CA ARG A 185 -13.21 3.94 -3.17
C ARG A 185 -12.97 2.63 -3.90
N THR A 186 -14.03 1.83 -3.99
CA THR A 186 -14.00 0.49 -4.57
C THR A 186 -14.81 0.46 -5.85
N PHE A 187 -14.22 -0.02 -6.95
CA PHE A 187 -14.88 -0.08 -8.24
C PHE A 187 -14.80 -1.48 -8.83
N MET A 188 -15.88 -1.89 -9.48
CA MET A 188 -15.90 -3.05 -10.37
C MET A 188 -15.92 -2.56 -11.81
N LEU A 189 -14.88 -2.95 -12.55
CA LEU A 189 -14.66 -2.61 -13.94
C LEU A 189 -14.97 -3.85 -14.80
N THR A 190 -15.74 -3.68 -15.86
CA THR A 190 -16.04 -4.74 -16.83
C THR A 190 -15.39 -4.39 -18.16
N THR A 191 -14.49 -5.25 -18.66
CA THR A 191 -13.79 -5.09 -19.94
C THR A 191 -14.57 -5.65 -21.12
#